data_AF-Q50DJ4-F1
#
_entry.id   AF-Q50DJ4-F1
#
_cell.length_a   1.000
_cell.length_b   1.000
_cell.length_c   1.000
_cell.angle_alpha   90.00
_cell.angle_beta   90.00
_cell.angle_gamma   90.00
#
_symmetry.space_group_name_H-M   'P 1'
#
loop_
_entity.id
_entity.type
_entity.pdbx_description
1 polymer ?
#
loop_
_entity_poly.entity_id
_entity_poly.type
_entity_poly.pdbx_seq_one_letter_code
_entity_poly.pdbx_strand_id
1 'polypeptide(L)'
;GGCGACTVVVDGKIAKSCLMLAASADGREILTVEGLARNGELHPIQQAFWDEYGFQCGYCLPGMLFSAQDLLDRNARPSGAEIRHALQANLCRCTG
;
A
#
# COMPACT_ATOMS: atom_id res chain seq x y z
N GLY A 1 6.47 -3.41 -13.65
CA GLY A 1 6.12 -3.13 -12.25
C GLY A 1 6.84 -4.01 -11.25
N GLY A 2 8.18 -3.98 -11.19
CA GLY A 2 8.95 -4.78 -10.23
C GLY A 2 8.91 -4.25 -8.80
N CYS A 3 8.98 -2.92 -8.61
CA CYS A 3 9.17 -2.30 -7.30
C CYS A 3 7.93 -2.17 -6.41
N GLY A 4 6.71 -2.20 -6.95
CA GLY A 4 5.48 -2.04 -6.17
C GLY A 4 5.13 -0.62 -5.69
N ALA A 5 6.02 0.37 -5.83
CA ALA A 5 5.76 1.75 -5.39
C ALA A 5 4.53 2.43 -6.03
N CYS A 6 4.09 1.93 -7.19
CA CYS A 6 2.91 2.39 -7.92
C CYS A 6 1.59 1.67 -7.54
N THR A 7 1.57 0.97 -6.40
CA THR A 7 0.37 0.24 -5.96
C THR A 7 -0.72 1.22 -5.55
N VAL A 8 -1.91 1.03 -6.10
CA VAL A 8 -3.14 1.76 -5.79
C VAL A 8 -4.28 0.75 -5.64
N VAL A 9 -5.40 1.15 -5.06
CA VAL A 9 -6.61 0.32 -5.04
C VAL A 9 -7.50 0.72 -6.21
N VAL A 10 -7.97 -0.27 -6.97
CA VAL A 10 -8.90 -0.10 -8.09
C VAL A 10 -10.08 -1.05 -7.88
N ASP A 11 -11.29 -0.48 -7.73
CA ASP A 11 -12.51 -1.21 -7.38
C ASP A 11 -12.32 -2.17 -6.20
N GLY A 12 -11.70 -1.66 -5.13
CA GLY A 12 -11.45 -2.42 -3.89
C GLY A 12 -10.33 -3.46 -3.96
N LYS A 13 -9.57 -3.55 -5.06
CA LYS A 13 -8.41 -4.47 -5.19
C LYS A 13 -7.12 -3.72 -5.49
N ILE A 14 -6.03 -4.13 -4.85
CA ILE A 14 -4.72 -3.54 -5.17
C ILE A 14 -4.26 -3.89 -6.59
N ALA A 15 -3.68 -2.92 -7.28
CA ALA A 15 -3.10 -3.07 -8.62
C ALA A 15 -1.85 -2.20 -8.79
N LYS A 16 -0.93 -2.64 -9.65
CA LYS A 16 0.24 -1.85 -10.05
C LYS A 16 -0.14 -0.92 -11.18
N SER A 17 -0.33 0.38 -10.90
CA SER A 17 -0.83 1.34 -11.89
C SER A 17 0.11 1.49 -13.10
N CYS A 18 1.42 1.28 -12.92
CA CYS A 18 2.37 1.35 -14.04
C CYS A 18 2.22 0.22 -15.08
N LEU A 19 1.38 -0.78 -14.79
CA LEU A 19 1.04 -1.87 -15.72
C LEU A 19 -0.40 -1.74 -16.24
N MET A 20 -1.08 -0.63 -15.96
CA MET A 20 -2.42 -0.34 -16.43
C MET A 20 -2.37 0.76 -17.48
N LEU A 21 -3.19 0.62 -18.53
CA LEU A 21 -3.42 1.73 -19.45
C LEU A 21 -4.33 2.75 -18.75
N ALA A 22 -4.06 4.05 -18.93
CA ALA A 22 -4.93 5.10 -18.39
C ALA A 22 -6.39 4.92 -18.85
N ALA A 23 -6.61 4.52 -20.11
CA ALA A 23 -7.94 4.24 -20.65
C ALA A 23 -8.67 3.09 -19.91
N SER A 24 -7.95 2.15 -19.29
CA SER A 24 -8.57 1.07 -18.50
C SER A 24 -9.03 1.51 -17.10
N ALA A 25 -8.71 2.74 -16.69
CA ALA A 25 -9.21 3.33 -15.45
C ALA A 25 -10.56 4.04 -15.64
N ASP A 26 -11.04 4.19 -16.88
CA ASP A 26 -12.31 4.87 -17.15
C ASP A 26 -13.48 4.18 -16.44
N GLY A 27 -14.30 4.96 -15.74
CA GLY A 27 -15.43 4.48 -14.94
C GLY A 27 -15.07 3.67 -13.67
N ARG A 28 -13.80 3.55 -13.30
CA ARG A 28 -13.36 2.76 -12.12
C ARG A 28 -13.12 3.65 -10.90
N GLU A 29 -13.34 3.12 -9.71
CA GLU A 29 -13.00 3.81 -8.47
C GLU A 29 -11.52 3.57 -8.16
N ILE A 30 -10.76 4.66 -7.99
CA ILE A 30 -9.34 4.60 -7.63
C ILE A 30 -9.14 5.26 -6.27
N LEU A 31 -8.48 4.54 -5.36
CA LEU A 31 -7.98 5.07 -4.11
C LEU A 31 -6.44 5.08 -4.12
N THR A 32 -5.88 6.27 -3.93
CA THR A 32 -4.44 6.53 -3.76
C THR A 32 -4.13 6.88 -2.30
N VAL A 33 -2.85 7.00 -1.94
CA VAL A 33 -2.43 7.20 -0.54
C VAL A 33 -3.00 8.48 0.08
N GLU A 34 -3.25 9.49 -0.75
CA GLU A 34 -3.88 10.76 -0.37
C GLU A 34 -5.30 10.56 0.17
N GLY A 35 -6.00 9.50 -0.25
CA GLY A 35 -7.36 9.19 0.22
C GLY A 35 -7.43 8.32 1.48
N LEU A 36 -6.29 7.88 2.04
CA LEU A 36 -6.28 7.09 3.27
C LEU A 36 -6.60 7.94 4.51
N ALA A 37 -6.00 9.13 4.59
CA ALA A 37 -6.26 10.06 5.68
C ALA A 37 -7.65 10.68 5.50
N ARG A 38 -8.40 10.83 6.59
CA ARG A 38 -9.73 11.45 6.58
C ARG A 38 -9.77 12.60 7.56
N ASN A 39 -10.20 13.77 7.09
CA ASN A 39 -10.30 14.99 7.91
C ASN A 39 -8.99 15.37 8.64
N GLY A 40 -7.83 15.08 8.02
CA GLY A 40 -6.52 15.33 8.61
C GLY A 40 -6.04 14.26 9.60
N GLU A 41 -6.85 13.25 9.88
CA GLU A 41 -6.46 12.11 10.72
C GLU A 41 -5.86 11.00 9.87
N LEU A 42 -4.70 10.49 10.31
CA LEU A 42 -4.04 9.36 9.68
C LEU A 42 -4.89 8.09 9.83
N HIS A 43 -4.96 7.30 8.77
CA HIS A 43 -5.50 5.94 8.87
C HIS A 43 -4.68 5.14 9.90
N PRO A 44 -5.27 4.20 10.67
CA PRO A 44 -4.51 3.40 11.66
C PRO A 44 -3.24 2.75 11.11
N ILE A 45 -3.26 2.36 9.83
CA ILE A 45 -2.08 1.82 9.16
C ILE A 45 -0.99 2.86 8.88
N GLN A 46 -1.37 4.09 8.55
CA GLN A 46 -0.41 5.20 8.40
C GLN A 46 0.20 5.55 9.77
N GLN A 47 -0.63 5.59 10.83
CA GLN A 47 -0.17 5.83 12.19
C GLN A 47 0.81 4.74 12.65
N ALA A 48 0.52 3.47 12.41
CA ALA A 48 1.43 2.37 12.78
C ALA A 48 2.79 2.47 12.09
N PHE A 49 2.82 2.81 10.78
CA PHE A 49 4.09 3.03 10.07
C PHE A 49 4.85 4.26 10.59
N TRP A 50 4.14 5.28 11.08
CA TRP A 50 4.74 6.44 11.72
C TRP A 50 5.37 6.08 13.06
N ASP A 51 4.62 5.42 13.93
CA ASP A 51 5.03 5.08 15.30
C ASP A 51 6.22 4.11 15.32
N GLU A 52 6.26 3.17 14.38
CA GLU A 52 7.29 2.13 14.30
C GLU A 52 8.49 2.52 13.40
N TYR A 53 8.58 3.78 12.98
CA TYR A 53 9.60 4.25 12.02
C TYR A 53 9.67 3.34 10.77
N GLY A 54 8.51 2.90 10.28
CA GLY A 54 8.35 1.96 9.17
C GLY A 54 8.74 2.50 7.79
N PHE A 55 9.35 3.69 7.73
CA PHE A 55 9.85 4.32 6.51
C PHE A 55 11.04 5.23 6.78
N GLN A 56 11.82 5.51 5.73
CA GLN A 56 12.89 6.52 5.75
C GLN A 56 12.68 7.53 4.61
N CYS A 57 13.16 7.24 3.40
CA CYS A 57 13.01 8.16 2.26
C CYS A 57 11.54 8.34 1.81
N GLY A 58 10.63 7.48 2.26
CA GLY A 58 9.20 7.55 1.98
C GLY A 58 8.78 7.07 0.58
N TYR A 59 9.70 6.84 -0.35
CA TYR A 59 9.35 6.56 -1.76
C TYR A 59 8.49 5.30 -1.95
N CYS A 60 8.76 4.23 -1.20
CA CYS A 60 7.99 2.98 -1.28
C CYS A 60 6.76 2.97 -0.36
N LEU A 61 6.61 3.95 0.54
CA LEU A 61 5.62 3.92 1.61
C LEU A 61 4.18 3.77 1.09
N PRO A 62 3.72 4.48 0.03
CA PRO A 62 2.37 4.30 -0.48
C PRO A 62 2.04 2.85 -0.84
N GLY A 63 2.94 2.17 -1.56
CA GLY A 63 2.73 0.77 -1.95
C GLY A 63 2.79 -0.19 -0.76
N MET A 64 3.68 0.07 0.21
CA MET A 64 3.74 -0.69 1.46
C MET A 64 2.44 -0.59 2.25
N LEU A 65 1.88 0.61 2.40
CA LEU A 65 0.63 0.84 3.12
C LEU A 65 -0.54 0.07 2.48
N PHE A 66 -0.69 0.14 1.15
CA PHE A 66 -1.77 -0.58 0.48
C PHE A 66 -1.62 -2.09 0.53
N SER A 67 -0.41 -2.65 0.40
CA SER A 67 -0.22 -4.09 0.54
C SER A 67 -0.40 -4.58 1.98
N ALA A 68 -0.04 -3.77 2.98
CA ALA A 68 -0.33 -4.08 4.38
C ALA A 68 -1.84 -4.02 4.67
N GLN A 69 -2.54 -3.02 4.14
CA GLN A 69 -4.00 -2.90 4.27
C GLN A 69 -4.72 -4.09 3.63
N ASP A 70 -4.38 -4.43 2.38
CA ASP A 70 -4.98 -5.55 1.66
C ASP A 70 -4.77 -6.90 2.37
N LEU A 71 -3.63 -7.08 3.06
CA LEU A 71 -3.43 -8.24 3.93
C LEU A 71 -4.37 -8.21 5.13
N LEU A 72 -4.44 -7.08 5.84
CA LEU A 72 -5.22 -6.95 7.08
C LEU A 72 -6.74 -7.03 6.83
N ASP A 73 -7.21 -6.57 5.68
CA ASP A 73 -8.61 -6.69 5.26
C ASP A 73 -9.03 -8.16 5.08
N ARG A 74 -8.08 -9.04 4.72
CA ARG A 74 -8.30 -10.48 4.51
C ARG A 74 -7.98 -11.33 5.74
N ASN A 75 -7.00 -10.89 6.54
CA ASN A 75 -6.56 -11.57 7.75
C ASN A 75 -6.15 -10.54 8.80
N ALA A 76 -7.00 -10.31 9.80
CA ALA A 76 -6.76 -9.34 10.88
C ALA A 76 -5.64 -9.76 11.86
N ARG A 77 -5.16 -11.00 11.81
CA ARG A 77 -4.10 -11.54 12.68
C ARG A 77 -3.09 -12.38 11.87
N PRO A 78 -2.38 -11.76 10.92
CA PRO A 78 -1.42 -12.49 10.10
C PRO A 78 -0.17 -12.84 10.91
N SER A 79 0.40 -14.00 10.63
CA SER A 79 1.73 -14.38 11.10
C SER A 79 2.81 -13.52 10.44
N GLY A 80 4.00 -13.47 11.05
CA GLY A 80 5.14 -12.76 10.46
C GLY A 80 5.56 -13.29 9.08
N ALA A 81 5.28 -14.56 8.77
CA ALA A 81 5.52 -15.13 7.44
C ALA A 81 4.53 -14.60 6.40
N GLU A 82 3.24 -14.51 6.77
CA GLU A 82 2.20 -13.92 5.91
C GLU A 82 2.45 -12.44 5.65
N ILE A 83 2.87 -11.68 6.67
CA ILE A 83 3.24 -10.26 6.51
C ILE A 83 4.37 -10.11 5.50
N ARG A 84 5.48 -10.86 5.67
CA ARG A 84 6.61 -10.81 4.72
C ARG A 84 6.19 -11.19 3.31
N HIS A 85 5.36 -12.22 3.16
CA HIS A 85 4.88 -12.66 1.86
C HIS A 85 3.98 -11.61 1.18
N ALA A 86 3.11 -10.95 1.92
CA ALA A 86 2.25 -9.90 1.37
C ALA A 86 3.05 -8.66 0.93
N LEU A 87 4.09 -8.29 1.68
CA LEU A 87 4.87 -7.09 1.42
C LEU A 87 6.00 -7.29 0.40
N GLN A 88 6.42 -8.53 0.10
CA GLN A 88 7.56 -8.82 -0.78
C GLN A 88 7.47 -8.19 -2.19
N ALA A 89 6.27 -7.85 -2.66
CA ALA A 89 6.04 -7.23 -3.95
C ALA A 89 6.30 -5.71 -3.97
N ASN A 90 6.63 -5.13 -2.80
CA ASN A 90 7.05 -3.74 -2.61
C ASN A 90 8.51 -3.71 -2.15
N LEU A 91 9.38 -3.14 -2.97
CA LEU A 91 10.81 -3.06 -2.67
C LEU A 91 11.10 -1.77 -1.90
N CYS A 92 11.72 -1.91 -0.74
CA CYS A 92 12.34 -0.81 -0.01
C CYS A 92 13.86 -0.90 -0.15
N ARG A 93 14.54 0.25 -0.21
CA ARG A 93 16.01 0.31 -0.25
C ARG A 93 16.64 0.90 1.02
N CYS A 94 15.82 1.34 1.97
CA CYS A 94 16.28 2.13 3.10
C CYS A 94 16.14 1.40 4.44
N THR A 95 15.03 0.71 4.68
CA THR A 95 14.66 0.18 6.01
C THR A 95 15.13 -1.25 6.28
N GLY A 96 15.81 -1.90 5.32
CA GLY A 96 16.14 -3.34 5.33
C GLY A 96 15.36 -4.10 4.26
#